data_AF-A0A7V9H575-F1
#
_entry.id   AF-A0A7V9H575-F1
#
_cell.length_a   1.000
_cell.length_b   1.000
_cell.length_c   1.000
_cell.angle_alpha   90.00
_cell.angle_beta   90.00
_cell.angle_gamma   90.00
#
_symmetry.space_group_name_H-M   'P 1'
#
loop_
_entity.id
_entity.type
_entity.pdbx_description
1 polymer ?
#
loop_
_entity_poly.entity_id
_entity_poly.type
_entity_poly.pdbx_seq_one_letter_code
_entity_poly.pdbx_strand_id
1 'polypeptide(L)'
;MARAARSVHARKKRRKVLEQAKGYRGTKHSSYKRAKEQVWKSGVYAYQGRKQRKRDFRALWIQRINAGAREHGMSYSQLIHGLRLAEIDLDRKILSDLAATEPEIFAGIVAQAKNALDGNPVESRVSVERKPEPAAPKPRARRKPAAETAPAAQPAAEPEAEPTTEATDAAEQPEVEATEAAERRAEEIDVEVESIDEGSGAEGRILVEDVEEAAEEEGKVRATDAAERKAEELGVDLSAVEGTGQEGRITVGDVDKAAKDGEDG
;
A
#
# COMPACT_ATOMS: atom_id res chain seq x y z
N MET A 1 -0.53 -31.22 -41.53
CA MET A 1 -0.59 -30.43 -40.28
C MET A 1 0.18 -29.14 -40.44
N ALA A 2 -0.34 -28.02 -39.95
CA ALA A 2 0.35 -26.72 -40.01
C ALA A 2 1.48 -26.64 -38.97
N ARG A 3 2.62 -26.04 -39.35
CA ARG A 3 3.79 -25.85 -38.47
C ARG A 3 3.68 -24.50 -37.75
N ALA A 4 3.38 -24.52 -36.45
CA ALA A 4 3.38 -23.31 -35.63
C ALA A 4 4.78 -22.94 -35.11
N ALA A 5 5.14 -21.66 -35.18
CA ALA A 5 6.41 -21.14 -34.66
C ALA A 5 6.38 -21.00 -33.12
N ARG A 6 7.41 -21.52 -32.43
CA ARG A 6 7.49 -21.53 -30.95
C ARG A 6 8.24 -20.33 -30.34
N SER A 7 8.73 -19.41 -31.16
CA SER A 7 9.68 -18.35 -30.75
C SER A 7 9.06 -17.35 -29.78
N VAL A 8 7.84 -16.88 -30.04
CA VAL A 8 7.15 -15.84 -29.25
C VAL A 8 6.90 -16.33 -27.82
N HIS A 9 6.25 -17.48 -27.65
CA HIS A 9 6.00 -18.07 -26.33
C HIS A 9 7.30 -18.38 -25.57
N ALA A 10 8.35 -18.79 -26.30
CA ALA A 10 9.66 -19.04 -25.70
C ALA A 10 10.38 -17.76 -25.23
N ARG A 11 10.14 -16.61 -25.85
CA ARG A 11 10.65 -15.30 -25.40
C ARG A 11 9.87 -14.79 -24.18
N LYS A 12 8.54 -14.92 -24.18
CA LYS A 12 7.68 -14.51 -23.04
C LYS A 12 8.12 -15.15 -21.72
N LYS A 13 8.31 -16.48 -21.69
CA LYS A 13 8.76 -17.19 -20.48
C LYS A 13 10.18 -16.81 -20.03
N ARG A 14 11.08 -16.50 -20.98
CA ARG A 14 12.45 -16.07 -20.68
C ARG A 14 12.45 -14.70 -20.02
N ARG A 15 11.69 -13.74 -20.58
CA ARG A 15 11.55 -12.38 -20.03
C ARG A 15 11.07 -12.43 -18.58
N LYS A 16 9.99 -13.18 -18.30
CA LYS A 16 9.43 -13.35 -16.95
C LYS A 16 10.46 -13.87 -15.93
N VAL A 17 11.22 -14.90 -16.28
CA VAL A 17 12.22 -15.49 -15.35
C VAL A 17 13.41 -14.55 -15.13
N LEU A 18 13.89 -13.88 -16.18
CA LEU A 18 15.01 -12.94 -16.05
C LEU A 18 14.63 -11.69 -15.26
N GLU A 19 13.38 -11.23 -15.39
CA GLU A 19 12.81 -10.16 -14.59
C GLU A 19 12.78 -10.50 -13.10
N GLN A 20 12.32 -11.70 -12.74
CA GLN A 20 12.35 -12.21 -11.37
C GLN A 20 13.77 -12.45 -10.83
N ALA A 21 14.76 -12.57 -11.71
CA ALA A 21 16.16 -12.83 -11.38
C ALA A 21 17.03 -11.57 -11.33
N LYS A 22 16.45 -10.38 -11.57
CA LYS A 22 17.15 -9.09 -11.44
C LYS A 22 17.77 -8.99 -10.03
N GLY A 23 19.02 -8.55 -9.96
CA GLY A 23 19.78 -8.43 -8.71
C GLY A 23 20.52 -9.70 -8.26
N TYR A 24 20.32 -10.85 -8.91
CA TYR A 24 21.14 -12.03 -8.63
C TYR A 24 22.57 -11.87 -9.14
N ARG A 25 23.55 -12.30 -8.35
CA ARG A 25 24.97 -12.19 -8.68
C ARG A 25 25.41 -13.13 -9.82
N GLY A 26 26.31 -12.65 -10.68
CA GLY A 26 26.99 -13.44 -11.70
C GLY A 26 26.04 -13.86 -12.84
N THR A 27 26.14 -15.09 -13.32
CA THR A 27 25.32 -15.54 -14.48
C THR A 27 23.84 -15.77 -14.14
N LYS A 28 23.44 -15.64 -12.87
CA LYS A 28 22.10 -15.97 -12.39
C LYS A 28 21.05 -14.91 -12.76
N HIS A 29 21.45 -13.72 -13.17
CA HIS A 29 20.55 -12.69 -13.69
C HIS A 29 20.48 -12.66 -15.23
N SER A 30 21.44 -13.26 -15.95
CA SER A 30 21.59 -13.12 -17.41
C SER A 30 21.31 -14.42 -18.17
N SER A 31 21.73 -15.57 -17.63
CA SER A 31 21.49 -16.87 -18.27
C SER A 31 20.15 -17.45 -17.84
N TYR A 32 19.22 -17.64 -18.78
CA TYR A 32 17.88 -18.20 -18.49
C TYR A 32 17.92 -19.54 -17.73
N LYS A 33 18.84 -20.45 -18.09
CA LYS A 33 18.95 -21.76 -17.43
C LYS A 33 19.32 -21.61 -15.95
N ARG A 34 20.33 -20.79 -15.67
CA ARG A 34 20.81 -20.53 -14.30
C ARG A 34 19.83 -19.69 -13.50
N ALA A 35 19.20 -18.69 -14.13
CA ALA A 35 18.16 -17.88 -13.54
C ALA A 35 16.97 -18.73 -13.10
N LYS A 36 16.49 -19.63 -13.97
CA LYS A 36 15.36 -20.53 -13.65
C LYS A 36 15.65 -21.40 -12.43
N GLU A 37 16.84 -22.02 -12.37
CA GLU A 37 17.28 -22.82 -11.23
C GLU A 37 17.32 -21.99 -9.93
N GLN A 38 17.87 -20.76 -10.00
CA GLN A 38 17.99 -19.88 -8.85
C GLN A 38 16.64 -19.35 -8.37
N VAL A 39 15.75 -18.92 -9.28
CA VAL A 39 14.39 -18.45 -8.96
C VAL A 39 13.61 -19.55 -8.26
N TRP A 40 13.69 -20.79 -8.76
CA TRP A 40 13.03 -21.92 -8.12
C TRP A 40 13.53 -22.15 -6.69
N LYS A 41 14.86 -22.21 -6.48
CA LYS A 41 15.45 -22.34 -5.13
C LYS A 41 15.06 -21.19 -4.21
N SER A 42 15.06 -19.97 -4.73
CA SER A 42 14.69 -18.76 -3.97
C SER A 42 13.22 -18.79 -3.57
N GLY A 43 12.33 -19.33 -4.42
CA GLY A 43 10.93 -19.57 -4.08
C GLY A 43 10.75 -20.58 -2.95
N VAL A 44 11.52 -21.68 -2.96
CA VAL A 44 11.53 -22.67 -1.87
C VAL A 44 12.00 -22.04 -0.56
N TYR A 45 13.10 -21.29 -0.58
CA TYR A 45 13.62 -20.60 0.60
C TYR A 45 12.68 -19.49 1.09
N ALA A 46 12.02 -18.76 0.19
CA ALA A 46 11.04 -17.75 0.59
C ALA A 46 9.84 -18.39 1.33
N TYR A 47 9.36 -19.54 0.85
CA TYR A 47 8.29 -20.28 1.52
C TYR A 47 8.70 -20.76 2.92
N GLN A 48 9.88 -21.38 3.05
CA GLN A 48 10.42 -21.81 4.33
C GLN A 48 10.67 -20.60 5.26
N GLY A 49 11.25 -19.53 4.73
CA GLY A 49 11.57 -18.29 5.44
C GLY A 49 10.33 -17.58 6.00
N ARG A 50 9.18 -17.60 5.30
CA ARG A 50 7.92 -17.06 5.86
C ARG A 50 7.47 -17.80 7.12
N LYS A 51 7.67 -19.13 7.17
CA LYS A 51 7.36 -19.93 8.37
C LYS A 51 8.40 -19.70 9.46
N GLN A 52 9.67 -19.65 9.09
CA GLN A 52 10.78 -19.50 10.04
C GLN A 52 10.82 -18.11 10.70
N ARG A 53 10.49 -17.04 9.95
CA ARG A 53 10.41 -15.66 10.45
C ARG A 53 9.56 -15.53 11.71
N LYS A 54 8.45 -16.27 11.82
CA LYS A 54 7.59 -16.26 13.02
C LYS A 54 8.33 -16.80 14.25
N ARG A 55 9.16 -17.83 14.07
CA ARG A 55 10.00 -18.39 15.14
C ARG A 55 11.17 -17.48 15.47
N ASP A 56 11.81 -16.90 14.46
CA ASP A 56 12.96 -16.02 14.63
C ASP A 56 12.57 -14.76 15.43
N PHE A 57 11.42 -14.13 15.09
CA PHE A 57 10.89 -13.01 15.87
C PHE A 57 10.51 -13.42 17.29
N ARG A 58 9.89 -14.59 17.47
CA ARG A 58 9.56 -15.09 18.81
C ARG A 58 10.83 -15.31 19.64
N ALA A 59 11.89 -15.87 19.05
CA ALA A 59 13.17 -16.06 19.71
C ALA A 59 13.79 -14.72 20.13
N LEU A 60 13.76 -13.71 19.24
CA LEU A 60 14.22 -12.36 19.53
C LEU A 60 13.42 -11.71 20.67
N TRP A 61 12.09 -11.83 20.66
CA TRP A 61 11.24 -11.29 21.72
C TRP A 61 11.55 -11.93 23.07
N ILE A 62 11.73 -13.25 23.10
CA ILE A 62 12.12 -13.97 24.32
C ILE A 62 13.48 -13.48 24.82
N GLN A 63 14.46 -13.28 23.94
CA GLN A 63 15.78 -12.77 24.31
C GLN A 63 15.69 -11.37 24.93
N ARG A 64 14.91 -10.46 24.33
CA ARG A 64 14.68 -9.11 24.85
C ARG A 64 13.98 -9.12 26.22
N ILE A 65 12.89 -9.89 26.34
CA ILE A 65 12.16 -10.03 27.61
C ILE A 65 13.06 -10.64 28.68
N ASN A 66 13.88 -11.64 28.34
CA ASN A 66 14.79 -12.26 29.29
C ASN A 66 15.88 -11.29 29.78
N ALA A 67 16.35 -10.38 28.93
CA ALA A 67 17.26 -9.33 29.35
C ALA A 67 16.59 -8.41 30.39
N GLY A 68 15.42 -7.85 30.06
CA GLY A 68 14.68 -6.97 31.00
C GLY A 68 14.26 -7.70 32.28
N ALA A 69 13.80 -8.95 32.20
CA ALA A 69 13.42 -9.73 33.37
C ALA A 69 14.61 -9.95 34.32
N ARG A 70 15.81 -10.18 33.77
CA ARG A 70 17.04 -10.37 34.57
C ARG A 70 17.49 -9.10 35.26
N GLU A 71 17.31 -7.94 34.66
CA GLU A 71 17.57 -6.64 35.32
C GLU A 71 16.72 -6.48 36.59
N HIS A 72 15.51 -7.04 36.59
CA HIS A 72 14.61 -7.08 37.74
C HIS A 72 14.77 -8.35 38.60
N GLY A 73 15.81 -9.16 38.39
CA GLY A 73 16.12 -10.33 39.22
C GLY A 73 15.19 -11.54 39.02
N MET A 74 14.52 -11.65 37.86
CA MET A 74 13.62 -12.76 37.55
C MET A 74 14.04 -13.49 36.26
N SER A 75 13.80 -14.80 36.18
CA SER A 75 13.97 -15.55 34.92
C SER A 75 12.74 -15.43 34.01
N TYR A 76 12.94 -15.51 32.69
CA TYR A 76 11.84 -15.49 31.73
C TYR A 76 10.73 -16.54 32.04
N SER A 77 11.09 -17.75 32.45
CA SER A 77 10.11 -18.80 32.76
C SER A 77 9.23 -18.43 33.95
N GLN A 78 9.82 -17.85 35.01
CA GLN A 78 9.08 -17.36 36.17
C GLN A 78 8.17 -16.19 35.79
N LEU A 79 8.66 -15.25 34.98
CA LEU A 79 7.86 -14.11 34.52
C LEU A 79 6.61 -14.57 33.76
N ILE A 80 6.75 -15.47 32.79
CA ILE A 80 5.61 -15.98 32.02
C ILE A 80 4.64 -16.77 32.91
N HIS A 81 5.15 -17.50 33.90
CA HIS A 81 4.29 -18.20 34.85
C HIS A 81 3.51 -17.22 35.72
N GLY A 82 4.17 -16.19 36.28
CA GLY A 82 3.54 -15.16 37.09
C GLY A 82 2.50 -14.34 36.32
N LEU A 83 2.78 -13.98 35.07
CA LEU A 83 1.81 -13.29 34.20
C LEU A 83 0.54 -14.12 33.96
N ARG A 84 0.68 -15.44 33.80
CA ARG A 84 -0.46 -16.33 33.64
C ARG A 84 -1.28 -16.48 34.93
N LEU A 85 -0.62 -16.50 36.09
CA LEU A 85 -1.31 -16.50 37.39
C LEU A 85 -2.02 -15.17 37.67
N ALA A 86 -1.42 -14.08 37.20
CA ALA A 86 -2.01 -12.75 37.29
C ALA A 86 -3.13 -12.48 36.27
N GLU A 87 -3.44 -13.46 35.40
CA GLU A 87 -4.40 -13.32 34.30
C GLU A 87 -4.08 -12.17 33.32
N ILE A 88 -2.79 -11.85 33.16
CA ILE A 88 -2.30 -10.81 32.25
C ILE A 88 -1.97 -11.47 30.89
N ASP A 89 -2.93 -11.42 29.98
CA ASP A 89 -2.78 -11.95 28.61
C ASP A 89 -2.05 -10.97 27.68
N LEU A 90 -0.77 -10.75 27.94
CA LEU A 90 0.10 -9.94 27.09
C LEU A 90 0.93 -10.78 26.11
N ASP A 91 0.88 -10.37 24.85
CA ASP A 91 1.70 -10.96 23.80
C ASP A 91 3.18 -10.64 23.96
N ARG A 92 4.04 -11.59 23.59
CA ARG A 92 5.51 -11.44 23.68
C ARG A 92 6.05 -10.31 22.82
N LYS A 93 5.37 -10.00 21.72
CA LYS A 93 5.71 -8.85 20.88
C LYS A 93 5.64 -7.56 21.69
N ILE A 94 4.50 -7.34 22.36
CA ILE A 94 4.23 -6.15 23.17
C ILE A 94 5.14 -6.12 24.39
N LEU A 95 5.28 -7.24 25.12
CA LEU A 95 6.19 -7.33 26.27
C LEU A 95 7.64 -7.01 25.89
N SER A 96 8.10 -7.47 24.72
CA SER A 96 9.47 -7.19 24.26
C SER A 96 9.67 -5.74 23.81
N ASP A 97 8.60 -5.07 23.40
CA ASP A 97 8.62 -3.67 22.99
C ASP A 97 8.63 -2.78 24.23
N LEU A 98 7.74 -3.03 25.20
CA LEU A 98 7.72 -2.36 26.50
C LEU A 98 9.05 -2.47 27.24
N ALA A 99 9.68 -3.66 27.21
CA ALA A 99 11.00 -3.85 27.82
C ALA A 99 12.09 -2.96 27.18
N ALA A 100 11.91 -2.52 25.93
CA ALA A 100 12.90 -1.72 25.21
C ALA A 100 12.57 -0.22 25.23
N THR A 101 11.30 0.17 25.13
CA THR A 101 10.86 1.57 25.05
C THR A 101 10.51 2.16 26.41
N GLU A 102 9.92 1.36 27.30
CA GLU A 102 9.31 1.84 28.55
C GLU A 102 9.69 0.93 29.72
N PRO A 103 10.96 0.98 30.18
CA PRO A 103 11.46 0.09 31.24
C PRO A 103 10.70 0.27 32.55
N GLU A 104 10.17 1.46 32.82
CA GLU A 104 9.39 1.76 34.03
C GLU A 104 8.04 1.00 34.04
N ILE A 105 7.34 0.93 32.91
CA ILE A 105 6.10 0.17 32.78
C ILE A 105 6.40 -1.33 32.85
N PHE A 106 7.46 -1.77 32.17
CA PHE A 106 7.89 -3.17 32.22
C PHE A 106 8.23 -3.60 33.66
N ALA A 107 8.87 -2.75 34.45
CA ALA A 107 9.16 -3.01 35.86
C ALA A 107 7.88 -3.22 36.69
N GLY A 108 6.84 -2.40 36.46
CA GLY A 108 5.53 -2.57 37.08
C GLY A 108 4.87 -3.93 36.76
N ILE A 109 4.95 -4.35 35.50
CA ILE A 109 4.45 -5.66 35.04
C ILE A 109 5.22 -6.80 35.72
N VAL A 110 6.55 -6.70 35.82
CA VAL A 110 7.38 -7.71 36.50
C VAL A 110 7.05 -7.75 38.00
N ALA A 111 6.78 -6.62 38.63
CA ALA A 111 6.38 -6.56 40.04
C ALA A 111 5.03 -7.26 40.28
N GLN A 112 4.03 -7.02 39.42
CA GLN A 112 2.76 -7.75 39.46
C GLN A 112 2.96 -9.27 39.29
N ALA A 113 3.82 -9.67 38.35
CA ALA A 113 4.13 -11.08 38.14
C ALA A 113 4.82 -11.72 39.35
N LYS A 114 5.68 -10.98 40.09
CA LYS A 114 6.25 -11.44 41.37
C LYS A 114 5.16 -11.63 42.42
N ASN A 115 4.30 -10.63 42.61
CA ASN A 115 3.22 -10.69 43.60
C ASN A 115 2.29 -11.88 43.35
N ALA A 116 1.97 -12.17 42.09
CA ALA A 116 1.15 -13.33 41.73
C ALA A 116 1.83 -14.68 41.98
N LEU A 117 3.17 -14.76 41.83
CA LEU A 117 3.93 -15.96 42.21
C LEU A 117 3.95 -16.18 43.73
N ASP A 118 3.97 -15.09 44.50
CA ASP A 118 3.93 -15.13 45.96
C ASP A 118 2.50 -15.36 46.51
N GLY A 119 1.48 -15.40 45.64
CA GLY A 119 0.08 -15.66 46.00
C GLY A 119 -0.71 -14.43 46.46
N ASN A 120 -0.17 -13.23 46.27
CA ASN A 120 -0.81 -11.97 46.63
C ASN A 120 -1.81 -11.52 45.55
N PRO A 121 -2.88 -10.77 45.91
CA PRO A 121 -3.87 -10.31 44.94
C PRO A 121 -3.27 -9.35 43.91
N VAL A 122 -3.69 -9.50 42.65
CA VAL A 122 -3.26 -8.67 41.53
C VAL A 122 -3.88 -7.29 41.65
N GLU A 123 -3.06 -6.25 41.73
CA GLU A 123 -3.54 -4.87 41.75
C GLU A 123 -4.03 -4.44 40.36
N SER A 124 -5.28 -4.00 40.26
CA SER A 124 -5.93 -3.63 38.99
C SER A 124 -5.48 -2.29 38.41
N ARG A 125 -4.72 -1.49 39.16
CA ARG A 125 -4.15 -0.21 38.71
C ARG A 125 -2.73 -0.03 39.26
N VAL A 126 -1.74 -0.02 38.37
CA VAL A 126 -0.37 0.38 38.70
C VAL A 126 -0.17 1.81 38.22
N SER A 127 0.04 2.73 39.15
CA SER A 127 0.46 4.09 38.85
C SER A 127 1.96 4.07 38.55
N VAL A 128 2.34 4.11 37.27
CA VAL A 128 3.75 4.24 36.87
C VAL A 128 4.04 5.73 36.69
N GLU A 129 4.85 6.30 37.60
CA GLU A 129 5.39 7.64 37.41
C GLU A 129 6.41 7.61 36.28
N ARG A 130 6.06 8.21 35.13
CA ARG A 130 7.01 8.40 34.04
C ARG A 130 8.08 9.40 34.45
N LYS A 131 9.33 8.97 34.55
CA LYS A 131 10.43 9.93 34.63
C LYS A 131 10.54 10.63 33.27
N PRO A 132 10.55 11.97 33.19
CA PRO A 132 10.62 12.66 31.90
C PRO A 132 11.92 12.27 31.19
N GLU A 133 11.79 11.85 29.92
CA GLU A 133 12.93 11.51 29.07
C GLU A 133 13.96 12.66 29.08
N PRO A 134 15.27 12.36 29.24
CA PRO A 134 16.28 13.35 28.91
C PRO A 134 16.15 13.69 27.42
N ALA A 135 15.88 14.97 27.13
CA ALA A 135 15.66 15.49 25.79
C ALA A 135 16.61 14.86 24.76
N ALA A 136 16.03 14.24 23.72
CA ALA A 136 16.78 13.57 22.67
C ALA A 136 17.90 14.49 22.14
N PRO A 137 19.14 13.99 21.97
CA PRO A 137 20.19 14.79 21.37
C PRO A 137 19.76 15.18 19.96
N LYS A 138 19.73 16.49 19.69
CA LYS A 138 19.38 17.08 18.39
C LYS A 138 20.03 16.30 17.24
N PRO A 139 19.32 16.03 16.13
CA PRO A 139 19.89 15.28 15.02
C PRO A 139 21.16 16.00 14.55
N ARG A 140 22.31 15.32 14.67
CA ARG A 140 23.57 15.82 14.13
C ARG A 140 23.36 16.07 12.63
N ALA A 141 23.57 17.31 12.20
CA ALA A 141 23.51 17.69 10.80
C ALA A 141 24.34 16.70 9.97
N ARG A 142 23.70 16.09 8.96
CA ARG A 142 24.39 15.24 7.99
C ARG A 142 25.48 16.08 7.35
N ARG A 143 26.76 15.78 7.62
CA ARG A 143 27.87 16.34 6.83
C ARG A 143 27.66 15.88 5.39
N LYS A 144 27.48 16.83 4.46
CA LYS A 144 27.53 16.54 3.02
C LYS A 144 28.80 15.74 2.74
N PRO A 145 28.76 14.64 1.97
CA PRO A 145 29.97 13.94 1.58
C PRO A 145 30.83 14.90 0.76
N ALA A 146 32.10 15.05 1.16
CA ALA A 146 33.09 15.81 0.43
C ALA A 146 33.19 15.24 -0.99
N ALA A 147 33.05 16.10 -1.99
CA ALA A 147 33.27 15.75 -3.38
C ALA A 147 34.72 15.28 -3.55
N GLU A 148 34.87 14.04 -4.02
CA GLU A 148 36.12 13.45 -4.44
C GLU A 148 36.54 14.10 -5.76
N THR A 149 37.76 14.64 -5.77
CA THR A 149 38.34 15.43 -6.86
C THR A 149 38.61 14.55 -8.09
N ALA A 150 38.05 14.91 -9.24
CA ALA A 150 38.53 14.48 -10.56
C ALA A 150 39.10 15.71 -11.31
N PRO A 151 40.24 15.61 -12.02
CA PRO A 151 40.97 16.78 -12.49
C PRO A 151 40.56 17.29 -13.88
N ALA A 152 40.53 18.63 -13.96
CA ALA A 152 41.01 19.52 -15.02
C ALA A 152 40.43 19.42 -16.46
N ALA A 153 39.59 20.40 -16.80
CA ALA A 153 39.58 21.05 -18.11
C ALA A 153 39.60 22.58 -17.91
N GLN A 154 40.48 23.26 -18.66
CA GLN A 154 40.81 24.69 -18.55
C GLN A 154 39.85 25.61 -19.33
N PRO A 155 39.89 26.95 -19.07
CA PRO A 155 38.76 27.86 -19.27
C PRO A 155 38.87 28.77 -20.50
N ALA A 156 37.72 29.25 -20.99
CA ALA A 156 37.58 30.43 -21.85
C ALA A 156 36.27 31.11 -21.44
N ALA A 157 36.33 32.22 -20.69
CA ALA A 157 36.32 33.60 -21.20
C ALA A 157 34.93 34.03 -21.70
N GLU A 158 34.18 34.68 -20.82
CA GLU A 158 33.02 35.52 -21.16
C GLU A 158 33.48 36.78 -21.90
N PRO A 159 32.58 37.44 -22.65
CA PRO A 159 32.08 38.68 -22.08
C PRO A 159 30.57 38.90 -22.22
N GLU A 160 30.13 39.77 -21.33
CA GLU A 160 28.83 40.33 -21.01
C GLU A 160 27.98 40.85 -22.19
N ALA A 161 26.66 40.68 -22.06
CA ALA A 161 25.67 41.66 -22.50
C ALA A 161 24.47 41.62 -21.53
N GLU A 162 24.17 42.79 -20.95
CA GLU A 162 23.10 43.04 -19.99
C GLU A 162 21.68 43.03 -20.62
N PRO A 163 20.62 42.98 -19.77
CA PRO A 163 19.31 42.46 -20.15
C PRO A 163 18.36 43.54 -20.66
N THR A 164 17.64 43.24 -21.74
CA THR A 164 16.40 43.95 -22.09
C THR A 164 15.20 43.12 -21.68
N THR A 165 14.41 43.74 -20.82
CA THR A 165 13.07 43.39 -20.40
C THR A 165 12.15 43.10 -21.58
N GLU A 166 11.46 41.97 -21.56
CA GLU A 166 10.08 41.91 -22.00
C GLU A 166 9.35 40.82 -21.21
N ALA A 167 8.36 41.27 -20.45
CA ALA A 167 7.38 40.41 -19.83
C ALA A 167 6.51 39.80 -20.95
N THR A 168 6.44 38.47 -20.97
CA THR A 168 5.22 37.79 -21.41
C THR A 168 4.81 36.86 -20.28
N ASP A 169 3.85 37.37 -19.53
CA ASP A 169 2.88 36.61 -18.79
C ASP A 169 2.23 35.59 -19.74
N ALA A 170 2.52 34.31 -19.52
CA ALA A 170 1.77 33.20 -20.07
C ALA A 170 1.56 32.24 -18.90
N ALA A 171 0.46 32.46 -18.19
CA ALA A 171 -0.13 31.47 -17.31
C ALA A 171 -0.40 30.21 -18.14
N GLU A 172 0.54 29.29 -18.12
CA GLU A 172 0.35 27.92 -18.60
C GLU A 172 -0.59 27.26 -17.59
N GLN A 173 -1.86 27.15 -17.98
CA GLN A 173 -2.86 26.43 -17.20
C GLN A 173 -2.33 25.00 -16.96
N PRO A 174 -2.46 24.43 -15.76
CA PRO A 174 -2.08 23.05 -15.54
C PRO A 174 -2.99 22.17 -16.41
N GLU A 175 -2.42 21.49 -17.40
CA GLU A 175 -3.14 20.45 -18.14
C GLU A 175 -3.61 19.39 -17.14
N VAL A 176 -4.93 19.27 -17.03
CA VAL A 176 -5.61 18.37 -16.09
C VAL A 176 -5.43 16.93 -16.60
N GLU A 177 -4.39 16.25 -16.14
CA GLU A 177 -4.15 14.84 -16.53
C GLU A 177 -5.16 13.91 -15.84
N ALA A 178 -6.00 13.24 -16.61
CA ALA A 178 -6.90 12.20 -16.11
C ALA A 178 -6.15 10.91 -15.75
N THR A 179 -6.66 10.18 -14.77
CA THR A 179 -6.13 8.85 -14.45
C THR A 179 -6.53 7.84 -15.53
N GLU A 180 -5.68 6.84 -15.82
CA GLU A 180 -5.98 5.77 -16.79
C GLU A 180 -7.31 5.03 -16.50
N ALA A 181 -7.75 5.02 -15.23
CA ALA A 181 -9.05 4.48 -14.84
C ALA A 181 -10.22 5.42 -15.22
N ALA A 182 -10.03 6.73 -15.07
CA ALA A 182 -11.00 7.75 -15.46
C ALA A 182 -11.16 7.82 -16.98
N GLU A 183 -10.06 7.76 -17.75
CA GLU A 183 -10.11 7.74 -19.22
C GLU A 183 -10.90 6.54 -19.76
N ARG A 184 -10.68 5.34 -19.20
CA ARG A 184 -11.45 4.15 -19.58
C ARG A 184 -12.93 4.26 -19.22
N ARG A 185 -13.25 4.93 -18.10
CA ARG A 185 -14.63 5.12 -17.68
C ARG A 185 -15.33 6.17 -18.54
N ALA A 186 -14.62 7.22 -18.91
CA ALA A 186 -15.09 8.25 -19.83
C ALA A 186 -15.44 7.67 -21.21
N GLU A 187 -14.59 6.76 -21.74
CA GLU A 187 -14.87 6.01 -22.98
C GLU A 187 -16.07 5.05 -22.84
N GLU A 188 -16.39 4.56 -21.64
CA GLU A 188 -17.53 3.68 -21.40
C GLU A 188 -18.86 4.43 -21.27
N ILE A 189 -18.85 5.67 -20.77
CA ILE A 189 -20.05 6.51 -20.55
C ILE A 189 -20.20 7.59 -21.65
N ASP A 190 -19.34 7.57 -22.67
CA ASP A 190 -19.27 8.58 -23.74
C ASP A 190 -19.16 10.03 -23.21
N VAL A 191 -18.37 10.24 -22.14
CA VAL A 191 -18.11 11.58 -21.57
C VAL A 191 -16.74 12.08 -22.05
N GLU A 192 -16.67 13.32 -22.50
CA GLU A 192 -15.41 13.93 -22.92
C GLU A 192 -14.61 14.39 -21.68
N VAL A 193 -13.44 13.78 -21.44
CA VAL A 193 -12.59 14.11 -20.28
C VAL A 193 -12.15 15.59 -20.29
N GLU A 194 -12.07 16.20 -21.47
CA GLU A 194 -11.71 17.61 -21.67
C GLU A 194 -12.80 18.59 -21.20
N SER A 195 -14.04 18.15 -20.98
CA SER A 195 -15.12 19.01 -20.48
C SER A 195 -15.20 19.08 -18.95
N ILE A 196 -14.31 18.39 -18.23
CA ILE A 196 -14.26 18.37 -16.77
C ILE A 196 -13.20 19.36 -16.29
N ASP A 197 -13.64 20.55 -15.89
CA ASP A 197 -12.78 21.68 -15.55
C ASP A 197 -12.00 21.50 -14.21
N GLU A 198 -12.52 20.69 -13.27
CA GLU A 198 -11.92 20.49 -11.95
C GLU A 198 -11.79 18.99 -11.59
N GLY A 199 -10.56 18.51 -11.37
CA GLY A 199 -10.29 17.15 -10.90
C GLY A 199 -10.11 17.11 -9.38
N SER A 200 -10.82 16.20 -8.70
CA SER A 200 -10.77 16.02 -7.24
C SER A 200 -9.51 15.29 -6.76
N GLY A 201 -8.73 14.72 -7.68
CA GLY A 201 -7.52 13.96 -7.40
C GLY A 201 -6.32 14.78 -6.92
N ALA A 202 -5.30 14.08 -6.40
CA ALA A 202 -4.04 14.70 -6.01
C ALA A 202 -3.36 15.39 -7.21
N GLU A 203 -2.98 16.66 -7.02
CA GLU A 203 -2.46 17.56 -8.07
C GLU A 203 -3.51 18.00 -9.11
N GLY A 204 -4.81 17.87 -8.80
CA GLY A 204 -5.91 18.31 -9.67
C GLY A 204 -6.28 17.30 -10.76
N ARG A 205 -5.93 16.02 -10.60
CA ARG A 205 -6.22 14.97 -11.60
C ARG A 205 -7.68 14.56 -11.59
N ILE A 206 -8.23 14.29 -12.77
CA ILE A 206 -9.59 13.73 -12.93
C ILE A 206 -9.61 12.26 -12.49
N LEU A 207 -10.45 11.97 -11.51
CA LEU A 207 -10.76 10.64 -11.01
C LEU A 207 -12.02 10.07 -11.69
N VAL A 208 -12.27 8.78 -11.47
CA VAL A 208 -13.47 8.10 -11.96
C VAL A 208 -14.74 8.77 -11.43
N GLU A 209 -14.70 9.24 -10.19
CA GLU A 209 -15.81 9.92 -9.51
C GLU A 209 -16.17 11.24 -10.23
N ASP A 210 -15.18 12.02 -10.66
CA ASP A 210 -15.38 13.30 -11.37
C ASP A 210 -16.01 13.09 -12.77
N VAL A 211 -15.62 12.02 -13.47
CA VAL A 211 -16.22 11.61 -14.75
C VAL A 211 -17.66 11.15 -14.57
N GLU A 212 -17.94 10.48 -13.45
CA GLU A 212 -19.27 9.97 -13.11
C GLU A 212 -20.22 11.07 -12.62
N GLU A 213 -19.71 12.16 -12.05
CA GLU A 213 -20.46 13.38 -11.69
C GLU A 213 -20.82 14.19 -12.94
N ALA A 214 -19.87 14.39 -13.86
CA ALA A 214 -20.12 15.04 -15.15
C ALA A 214 -21.19 14.29 -15.99
N ALA A 215 -21.21 12.95 -15.94
CA ALA A 215 -22.23 12.15 -16.60
C ALA A 215 -23.65 12.36 -16.03
N GLU A 216 -23.78 12.62 -14.72
CA GLU A 216 -25.05 12.90 -14.08
C GLU A 216 -25.59 14.29 -14.48
N GLU A 217 -24.70 15.28 -14.64
CA GLU A 217 -25.06 16.62 -15.12
C GLU A 217 -25.57 16.60 -16.58
N GLU A 218 -25.02 15.72 -17.43
CA GLU A 218 -25.48 15.51 -18.81
C GLU A 218 -26.80 14.73 -18.90
N GLY A 219 -27.35 14.25 -17.79
CA GLY A 219 -28.61 13.49 -17.75
C GLY A 219 -28.50 12.09 -18.35
N LYS A 220 -27.31 11.51 -18.43
CA LYS A 220 -27.09 10.15 -18.93
C LYS A 220 -27.48 9.13 -17.85
N VAL A 221 -28.48 8.31 -18.17
CA VAL A 221 -29.03 7.33 -17.24
C VAL A 221 -28.02 6.20 -17.01
N ARG A 222 -27.69 5.92 -15.74
CA ARG A 222 -26.76 4.84 -15.37
C ARG A 222 -27.36 3.47 -15.66
N ALA A 223 -27.04 2.86 -16.81
CA ALA A 223 -27.45 1.51 -17.17
C ALA A 223 -26.25 0.58 -17.40
N THR A 224 -26.51 -0.73 -17.50
CA THR A 224 -25.51 -1.70 -17.99
C THR A 224 -25.63 -1.85 -19.51
N ASP A 225 -24.54 -2.10 -20.24
CA ASP A 225 -24.58 -2.26 -21.72
C ASP A 225 -25.57 -3.35 -22.18
N ALA A 226 -25.82 -4.34 -21.31
CA ALA A 226 -26.78 -5.40 -21.55
C ALA A 226 -28.23 -4.92 -21.33
N ALA A 227 -28.46 -4.00 -20.40
CA ALA A 227 -29.75 -3.37 -20.16
C ALA A 227 -30.10 -2.37 -21.27
N GLU A 228 -29.14 -1.58 -21.76
CA GLU A 228 -29.35 -0.61 -22.85
C GLU A 228 -29.76 -1.29 -24.15
N ARG A 229 -29.01 -2.30 -24.59
CA ARG A 229 -29.36 -3.09 -25.77
C ARG A 229 -30.74 -3.72 -25.65
N LYS A 230 -31.11 -4.17 -24.45
CA LYS A 230 -32.41 -4.79 -24.22
C LYS A 230 -33.56 -3.77 -24.17
N ALA A 231 -33.30 -2.58 -23.66
CA ALA A 231 -34.27 -1.48 -23.66
C ALA A 231 -34.55 -1.00 -25.08
N GLU A 232 -33.53 -0.95 -25.95
CA GLU A 232 -33.70 -0.66 -27.38
C GLU A 232 -34.51 -1.75 -28.09
N GLU A 233 -34.25 -3.03 -27.79
CA GLU A 233 -35.01 -4.17 -28.34
C GLU A 233 -36.49 -4.17 -27.92
N LEU A 234 -36.79 -3.75 -26.69
CA LEU A 234 -38.14 -3.74 -26.11
C LEU A 234 -38.85 -2.38 -26.22
N GLY A 235 -38.16 -1.35 -26.72
CA GLY A 235 -38.69 0.02 -26.84
C GLY A 235 -38.98 0.70 -25.48
N VAL A 236 -38.23 0.36 -24.44
CA VAL A 236 -38.40 0.90 -23.08
C VAL A 236 -37.53 2.14 -22.88
N ASP A 237 -38.13 3.24 -22.41
CA ASP A 237 -37.40 4.46 -22.05
C ASP A 237 -36.71 4.30 -20.69
N LEU A 238 -35.38 4.29 -20.69
CA LEU A 238 -34.56 4.09 -19.49
C LEU A 238 -34.67 5.22 -18.46
N SER A 239 -35.10 6.42 -18.85
CA SER A 239 -35.22 7.58 -17.94
C SER A 239 -36.34 7.39 -16.89
N ALA A 240 -37.31 6.53 -17.18
CA ALA A 240 -38.44 6.24 -16.31
C ALA A 240 -38.25 4.95 -15.47
N VAL A 241 -37.12 4.25 -15.63
CA VAL A 241 -36.87 2.95 -14.99
C VAL A 241 -36.02 3.14 -13.74
N GLU A 242 -36.55 2.71 -12.59
CA GLU A 242 -35.80 2.73 -11.32
C GLU A 242 -34.77 1.58 -11.30
N GLY A 243 -33.49 1.93 -11.15
CA GLY A 243 -32.39 0.97 -11.18
C GLY A 243 -32.18 0.28 -9.83
N THR A 244 -32.19 -1.04 -9.80
CA THR A 244 -32.00 -1.84 -8.58
C THR A 244 -30.56 -2.33 -8.40
N GLY A 245 -29.64 -1.92 -9.28
CA GLY A 245 -28.23 -2.32 -9.27
C GLY A 245 -27.39 -1.62 -8.19
N GLN A 246 -26.09 -1.95 -8.16
CA GLN A 246 -25.14 -1.24 -7.31
C GLN A 246 -25.13 0.25 -7.71
N GLU A 247 -25.25 1.12 -6.69
CA GLU A 247 -25.27 2.58 -6.85
C GLU A 247 -26.45 3.09 -7.71
N GLY A 248 -27.57 2.35 -7.74
CA GLY A 248 -28.78 2.77 -8.46
C GLY A 248 -28.75 2.52 -9.98
N ARG A 249 -27.78 1.72 -10.47
CA ARG A 249 -27.66 1.38 -11.89
C ARG A 249 -28.81 0.51 -12.39
N ILE A 250 -29.34 0.79 -13.57
CA ILE A 250 -30.37 -0.01 -14.24
C ILE A 250 -29.77 -1.31 -14.77
N THR A 251 -30.36 -2.42 -14.34
CA THR A 251 -29.99 -3.77 -14.76
C THR A 251 -30.98 -4.33 -15.77
N VAL A 252 -30.58 -5.44 -16.43
CA VAL A 252 -31.44 -6.17 -17.36
C VAL A 252 -32.80 -6.55 -16.74
N GLY A 253 -32.81 -6.87 -15.44
CA GLY A 253 -34.03 -7.23 -14.73
C GLY A 253 -35.00 -6.06 -14.54
N ASP A 254 -34.47 -4.84 -14.43
CA ASP A 254 -35.27 -3.62 -14.25
C ASP A 254 -35.96 -3.24 -15.57
N VAL A 255 -35.24 -3.39 -16.70
CA VAL A 255 -35.80 -3.22 -18.05
C VAL A 255 -36.88 -4.26 -18.35
N ASP A 256 -36.64 -5.52 -17.97
CA ASP A 256 -37.63 -6.60 -18.15
C ASP A 256 -38.90 -6.39 -17.33
N LYS A 257 -38.77 -5.73 -16.17
CA LYS A 257 -39.91 -5.39 -15.33
C LYS A 257 -40.69 -4.22 -15.92
N ALA A 258 -39.99 -3.16 -16.31
CA ALA A 258 -40.59 -2.00 -16.96
C ALA A 258 -41.33 -2.35 -18.27
N ALA A 259 -40.78 -3.27 -19.07
CA ALA A 259 -41.43 -3.77 -20.28
C ALA A 259 -42.76 -4.47 -19.98
N LYS A 260 -42.83 -5.27 -18.91
CA LYS A 260 -44.05 -5.99 -18.52
C LYS A 260 -45.11 -5.06 -17.95
N ASP A 261 -44.69 -4.11 -17.11
CA ASP A 261 -45.59 -3.13 -16.49
C ASP A 261 -46.22 -2.20 -17.55
N GLY A 262 -45.59 -2.04 -18.73
CA GLY A 262 -46.14 -1.31 -19.87
C GLY A 262 -47.08 -2.10 -20.79
N GLU A 263 -47.10 -3.44 -20.73
CA GLU A 263 -48.03 -4.29 -21.49
C GLU A 263 -49.37 -4.51 -20.77
N ASP A 264 -49.39 -4.35 -19.44
CA ASP A 264 -50.57 -4.57 -18.57
C ASP A 264 -51.43 -3.30 -18.33
N GLY A 265 -51.08 -2.15 -18.94
CA GLY A 265 -51.78 -0.85 -18.81
C GLY A 265 -52.44 -0.38 -20.10
#